data_AF-A0A969EKM1-F1
#
_entry.id   AF-A0A969EKM1-F1
#
_cell.length_a   1.000
_cell.length_b   1.000
_cell.length_c   1.000
_cell.angle_alpha   90.00
_cell.angle_beta   90.00
_cell.angle_gamma   90.00
#
_symmetry.space_group_name_H-M   'P 1'
#
loop_
_entity.id
_entity.type
_entity.pdbx_description
1 polymer ?
#
loop_
_entity_poly.entity_id
_entity_poly.type
_entity_poly.pdbx_seq_one_letter_code
_entity_poly.pdbx_strand_id
1 'polypeptide(L)' 'MTVGQLGKPHGVRGEITLNVFTDFPDRLEPDVVVYVGNHQKPLRILRARPTASKMLLTFEGIETREQAGEI' A
#
# COMPACT_ATOMS: atom_id res chain seq x y z
N MET A 1 1.43 -9.14 12.67
CA MET A 1 0.49 -9.82 11.74
C MET A 1 0.72 -9.25 10.35
N THR A 2 0.89 -10.10 9.34
CA THR A 2 1.04 -9.64 7.95
C THR A 2 -0.35 -9.46 7.34
N VAL A 3 -0.64 -8.27 6.82
CA VAL A 3 -1.96 -7.95 6.23
C VAL A 3 -2.02 -8.22 4.73
N GLY A 4 -0.87 -8.29 4.07
CA GLY A 4 -0.77 -8.51 2.63
C GLY A 4 0.66 -8.34 2.11
N GLN A 5 0.80 -8.40 0.80
CA GLN A 5 2.07 -8.20 0.09
C GLN A 5 1.92 -7.08 -0.95
N LEU A 6 2.80 -6.09 -0.89
CA LEU A 6 2.89 -5.08 -1.93
C LEU A 6 3.42 -5.69 -3.23
N GLY A 7 2.78 -5.32 -4.32
CA GLY A 7 3.10 -5.70 -5.68
C GLY A 7 3.78 -4.56 -6.42
N LYS A 8 3.55 -4.50 -7.73
CA LYS A 8 4.19 -3.49 -8.57
C LYS A 8 3.57 -2.10 -8.33
N PRO A 9 4.38 -1.03 -8.47
CA PRO A 9 3.89 0.32 -8.66
C PRO A 9 2.91 0.37 -9.83
N HIS A 10 1.84 1.12 -9.64
CA HIS A 10 0.77 1.33 -10.60
C HIS A 10 0.64 2.83 -10.89
N GLY A 11 0.39 3.17 -12.15
CA GLY A 11 0.28 4.55 -12.58
C GLY A 11 1.56 5.37 -12.38
N VAL A 12 1.39 6.69 -12.39
CA VAL A 12 2.47 7.69 -12.24
C VAL A 12 2.42 8.42 -10.89
N ARG A 13 1.36 8.20 -10.11
CA ARG A 13 1.06 8.92 -8.86
C ARG A 13 1.45 8.14 -7.60
N GLY A 14 2.43 7.24 -7.71
CA GLY A 14 2.88 6.43 -6.57
C GLY A 14 1.84 5.44 -6.03
N GLU A 15 0.85 5.04 -6.84
CA GLU A 15 -0.11 4.00 -6.45
C GLU A 15 0.61 2.65 -6.43
N ILE A 16 0.27 1.78 -5.48
CA ILE A 16 0.88 0.46 -5.34
C ILE A 16 -0.22 -0.57 -5.15
N THR A 17 -0.08 -1.69 -5.86
CA THR A 17 -1.00 -2.81 -5.68
C THR A 17 -0.66 -3.57 -4.39
N LEU A 18 -1.65 -3.90 -3.58
CA LEU A 18 -1.55 -4.77 -2.42
C LEU A 18 -2.38 -6.03 -2.67
N ASN A 19 -1.74 -7.18 -2.57
CA ASN A 19 -2.41 -8.46 -2.45
C ASN A 19 -2.77 -8.66 -0.98
N VAL A 20 -4.05 -8.58 -0.65
CA VAL A 20 -4.53 -8.68 0.73
C VAL A 20 -4.59 -10.14 1.15
N PHE A 21 -4.03 -10.47 2.32
CA PHE A 21 -4.08 -11.82 2.91
C PHE A 21 -4.91 -11.86 4.21
N THR A 22 -5.41 -10.71 4.66
CA THR A 22 -6.26 -10.62 5.84
C THR A 22 -7.74 -10.74 5.48
N ASP A 23 -8.52 -11.33 6.39
CA ASP A 23 -9.99 -11.34 6.33
C ASP A 23 -10.62 -9.96 6.61
N PHE A 24 -9.81 -8.96 6.99
CA PHE A 24 -10.26 -7.61 7.32
C PHE A 24 -9.62 -6.54 6.41
N PRO A 25 -9.83 -6.58 5.08
CA PRO A 25 -9.29 -5.59 4.15
C PRO A 25 -9.78 -4.17 4.45
N ASP A 26 -10.99 -4.05 5.00
CA ASP A 26 -11.62 -2.76 5.33
C ASP A 26 -10.87 -1.97 6.41
N ARG A 27 -9.88 -2.57 7.10
CA ARG A 27 -9.00 -1.87 8.04
C ARG A 27 -7.88 -1.07 7.34
N LEU A 28 -7.67 -1.29 6.05
CA LEU A 28 -6.68 -0.56 5.26
C LEU A 28 -7.31 0.72 4.76
N GLU A 29 -7.52 1.66 5.67
CA GLU A 29 -8.17 2.96 5.41
C GLU A 29 -7.13 4.08 5.37
N PRO A 30 -7.48 5.26 4.82
CA PRO A 30 -6.66 6.46 4.99
C PRO A 30 -6.30 6.72 6.45
N ASP A 31 -5.14 7.30 6.68
CA ASP A 31 -4.56 7.62 8.00
C ASP A 31 -4.03 6.42 8.81
N VAL A 32 -4.27 5.18 8.36
CA VAL A 32 -3.71 3.98 8.99
C VAL A 32 -2.22 3.86 8.67
N VAL A 33 -1.42 3.58 9.71
CA VAL A 33 0.01 3.31 9.57
C VAL A 33 0.24 1.82 9.39
N VAL A 34 0.91 1.46 8.30
CA VAL A 34 1.37 0.10 8.02
C VAL A 34 2.90 0.05 8.02
N TYR A 35 3.45 -1.13 8.27
CA TYR A 35 4.88 -1.35 8.29
C TYR A 35 5.28 -2.17 7.06
N VAL A 36 6.18 -1.62 6.24
CA VAL A 36 6.55 -2.18 4.94
C VAL A 36 8.03 -2.59 4.92
N GLY A 37 8.30 -3.72 4.27
CA GLY A 37 9.65 -4.26 4.07
C GLY A 37 10.27 -4.87 5.33
N ASN A 38 11.51 -5.35 5.18
CA ASN A 38 12.25 -6.02 6.26
C ASN A 38 12.59 -5.09 7.42
N HIS A 39 12.80 -3.81 7.13
CA HIS A 39 13.09 -2.79 8.14
C HIS A 39 11.84 -2.28 8.86
N GLN A 40 10.65 -2.83 8.55
CA GLN A 40 9.38 -2.38 9.11
C GLN A 40 9.25 -0.86 9.04
N LYS A 41 9.45 -0.28 7.85
CA LYS A 41 9.35 1.16 7.66
C LYS A 41 7.88 1.57 7.85
N PRO A 42 7.55 2.47 8.80
CA PRO A 42 6.19 2.94 8.97
C PRO A 42 5.80 3.84 7.79
N LEU A 43 4.70 3.52 7.13
CA LEU A 43 4.10 4.31 6.05
C LEU A 43 2.63 4.53 6.36
N ARG A 44 2.19 5.78 6.24
CA ARG A 44 0.79 6.15 6.44
C ARG A 44 0.04 6.02 5.11
N ILE A 45 -1.09 5.33 5.11
CA ILE A 45 -1.96 5.22 3.95
C ILE A 45 -2.63 6.58 3.71
N LEU A 46 -2.47 7.15 2.52
CA LEU A 46 -3.19 8.35 2.10
C LEU A 46 -4.52 8.01 1.44
N ARG A 47 -4.52 6.99 0.58
CA ARG A 47 -5.71 6.48 -0.07
C ARG A 47 -5.64 4.98 -0.17
N ALA A 48 -6.78 4.34 0.01
CA ALA A 48 -6.98 2.93 -0.24
C ALA A 48 -8.22 2.75 -1.10
N ARG A 49 -8.08 2.01 -2.19
CA ARG A 49 -9.18 1.71 -3.10
C ARG A 49 -9.18 0.23 -3.47
N PRO A 50 -10.24 -0.52 -3.17
CA PRO A 50 -10.38 -1.88 -3.69
C PRO A 50 -10.57 -1.86 -5.21
N THR A 51 -9.95 -2.84 -5.87
CA THR A 51 -10.05 -3.14 -7.31
C THR A 51 -10.48 -4.59 -7.47
N ALA A 52 -10.88 -5.01 -8.67
CA ALA A 52 -11.48 -6.33 -8.96
C ALA A 52 -10.78 -7.56 -8.34
N SER A 53 -9.47 -7.52 -8.09
CA SER A 53 -8.75 -8.64 -7.45
C SER A 53 -7.64 -8.22 -6.48
N LYS A 54 -7.49 -6.91 -6.23
CA LYS A 54 -6.37 -6.32 -5.46
C LYS A 54 -6.82 -5.03 -4.81
N MET A 55 -6.03 -4.52 -3.87
CA MET A 55 -6.22 -3.17 -3.32
C MET A 55 -5.16 -2.23 -3.90
N LEU A 56 -5.53 -1.00 -4.26
CA LEU A 56 -4.59 0.06 -4.62
C LEU A 56 -4.40 0.97 -3.41
N LEU A 57 -3.16 1.14 -3.00
CA LEU A 57 -2.77 2.01 -1.91
C LEU A 57 -1.88 3.15 -2.42
N THR A 58 -2.02 4.32 -1.82
CA THR A 58 -1.00 5.37 -1.87
C THR A 58 -0.54 5.66 -0.46
N PHE A 59 0.74 5.97 -0.30
CA PHE A 59 1.33 6.29 1.00
C PHE A 59 1.72 7.76 1.07
N GLU A 60 1.78 8.29 2.28
CA GLU A 60 2.28 9.64 2.51
C GLU A 60 3.76 9.73 2.15
N GLY A 61 4.11 10.73 1.34
CA GLY A 61 5.46 10.93 0.83
C GLY A 61 5.84 10.02 -0.35
N ILE A 62 4.94 9.15 -0.83
CA ILE A 62 5.11 8.35 -2.05
C ILE A 62 4.13 8.91 -3.11
N GLU A 63 4.62 9.82 -3.94
CA GLU A 63 3.81 10.49 -4.96
C GLU A 63 4.26 10.12 -6.39
N THR A 64 5.42 9.46 -6.53
CA THR A 64 5.96 9.05 -7.82
C THR A 64 6.12 7.54 -7.94
N ARG A 65 6.19 7.06 -9.18
CA ARG A 65 6.41 5.64 -9.48
C ARG A 65 7.77 5.15 -8.99
N GLU A 66 8.78 6.02 -9.05
CA GLU A 66 10.14 5.74 -8.61
C GLU A 66 10.16 5.49 -7.10
N GLN A 67 9.58 6.41 -6.32
CA GLN A 67 9.44 6.27 -4.86
C GLN A 67 8.67 4.99 -4.49
N ALA A 68 7.60 4.71 -5.24
CA ALA A 68 6.82 3.49 -5.06
C ALA A 68 7.59 2.21 -5.37
N GLY A 69 8.65 2.28 -6.18
CA GLY A 69 9.51 1.14 -6.51
C GLY A 69 10.62 0.88 -5.48
N GLU A 70 10.86 1.80 -4.55
CA GLU A 70 11.90 1.69 -3.52
C GLU A 70 11.39 1.09 -2.18
N ILE A 71 10.10 0.76 -2.10
CA ILE A 71 9.44 0.19 -0.92
C ILE A 71 9.04 -1.27 -1.14
#